data_AF-A0A923HVD9-F1
#
_entry.id   AF-A0A923HVD9-F1
#
_cell.length_a   1.000
_cell.length_b   1.000
_cell.length_c   1.000
_cell.angle_alpha   90.00
_cell.angle_beta   90.00
_cell.angle_gamma   90.00
#
_symmetry.space_group_name_H-M   'P 1'
#
loop_
_entity.id
_entity.type
_entity.pdbx_description
1 polymer ?
#
loop_
_entity_poly.entity_id
_entity_poly.type
_entity_poly.pdbx_seq_one_letter_code
_entity_poly.pdbx_strand_id
1 'polypeptide(L)'
;MNPIKNYQYAPRDNQPVGFSRGFALAVVSLLLVVALVVGGLVFSSRNSTYAANAQLVYMAATAKAIEFEAAGHYHVPVQADLVALIGDDVNQGAVIQVVDENNDAIIDYIIYSKSGLTTKYSPGKTAAAKTSR
;
A
#
# COMPACT_ATOMS: atom_id res chain seq x y z
N MET A 1 -3.50 44.27 -37.12
CA MET A 1 -4.75 43.58 -36.76
C MET A 1 -5.79 43.93 -37.82
N ASN A 2 -6.33 42.94 -38.54
CA ASN A 2 -7.34 43.20 -39.57
C ASN A 2 -8.74 43.34 -38.94
N PRO A 3 -9.59 44.26 -39.45
CA PRO A 3 -10.90 44.52 -38.90
C PRO A 3 -11.85 43.33 -39.05
N ILE A 4 -12.65 43.07 -38.00
CA ILE A 4 -13.56 41.91 -37.83
C ILE A 4 -14.61 41.77 -38.96
N LYS A 5 -14.84 42.84 -39.72
CA LYS A 5 -15.80 42.93 -40.83
C LYS A 5 -15.47 41.98 -41.99
N ASN A 6 -14.23 41.50 -42.07
CA ASN A 6 -13.75 40.63 -43.13
C ASN A 6 -13.94 39.12 -42.84
N TYR A 7 -14.52 38.74 -41.70
CA TYR A 7 -14.76 37.34 -41.32
C TYR A 7 -16.20 36.89 -41.62
N GLN A 8 -16.70 37.20 -42.82
CA GLN A 8 -18.07 36.88 -43.23
C GLN A 8 -18.29 35.38 -43.54
N TYR A 9 -17.20 34.60 -43.61
CA TYR A 9 -17.21 33.16 -43.78
C TYR A 9 -16.23 32.52 -42.80
N ALA A 10 -16.57 31.35 -42.27
CA ALA A 10 -15.62 30.52 -41.54
C ALA A 10 -14.40 30.25 -42.44
N PRO A 11 -13.16 30.30 -41.92
CA PRO A 11 -11.97 29.96 -42.70
C PRO A 11 -12.17 28.60 -43.38
N ARG A 12 -12.07 28.56 -44.72
CA ARG A 12 -12.19 27.30 -45.50
C ARG A 12 -11.04 26.32 -45.29
N ASP A 13 -10.00 26.77 -44.59
CA ASP A 13 -8.89 25.93 -44.16
C ASP A 13 -9.31 25.19 -42.89
N ASN A 14 -9.93 24.02 -43.07
CA ASN A 14 -9.84 22.94 -42.10
C ASN A 14 -8.40 22.40 -42.13
N GLN A 15 -7.41 23.22 -41.75
CA GLN A 15 -6.11 22.67 -41.43
C GLN A 15 -6.37 21.72 -40.25
N PRO A 16 -6.17 20.40 -40.41
CA PRO A 16 -6.20 19.54 -39.24
C PRO A 16 -5.21 20.15 -38.27
N VAL A 17 -5.57 20.25 -36.99
CA VAL A 17 -4.63 20.65 -35.95
C VAL A 17 -3.57 19.56 -35.94
N GLY A 18 -2.57 19.73 -36.79
CA GLY A 18 -1.49 18.79 -37.02
C GLY A 18 -0.59 18.95 -35.82
N PHE A 19 -0.91 18.25 -34.74
CA PHE A 19 0.02 18.10 -33.64
C PHE A 19 1.30 17.58 -34.25
N SER A 20 2.32 18.45 -34.31
CA SER A 20 3.62 18.05 -34.79
C SER A 20 4.06 16.84 -33.97
N ARG A 21 4.80 15.89 -34.58
CA ARG A 21 5.25 14.69 -33.85
C ARG A 21 5.91 15.06 -32.51
N GLY A 22 6.56 16.22 -32.43
CA GLY A 22 7.12 16.78 -31.19
C GLY A 22 6.09 17.18 -30.14
N PHE A 23 4.94 17.76 -30.52
CA PHE A 23 3.86 18.07 -29.57
C PHE A 23 3.22 16.80 -29.01
N ALA A 24 2.89 15.84 -29.86
CA ALA A 24 2.33 14.57 -29.41
C ALA A 24 3.32 13.82 -28.49
N LEU A 25 4.61 13.81 -28.84
CA LEU A 25 5.66 13.20 -28.02
C LEU A 25 5.79 13.91 -26.65
N ALA A 26 5.70 15.25 -26.63
CA ALA A 26 5.76 16.03 -25.40
C ALA A 26 4.57 15.78 -24.47
N VAL A 27 3.36 15.62 -25.02
CA VAL A 27 2.18 15.28 -24.22
C VAL A 27 2.29 13.86 -23.66
N VAL A 28 2.71 12.89 -24.48
CA VAL A 28 2.88 11.49 -24.03
C VAL A 28 3.97 11.38 -22.97
N SER A 29 5.09 12.08 -23.12
CA SER A 29 6.16 12.07 -22.12
C SER A 29 5.73 12.73 -20.81
N LEU A 30 4.97 13.83 -20.87
CA LEU A 30 4.40 14.47 -19.68
C LEU A 30 3.44 13.51 -18.95
N LEU A 31 2.54 12.84 -19.67
CA LEU A 31 1.62 11.86 -19.08
C LEU A 31 2.37 10.68 -18.45
N LEU A 32 3.44 10.21 -19.08
CA LEU A 32 4.28 9.15 -18.52
C LEU A 32 4.93 9.59 -17.19
N VAL A 33 5.47 10.80 -17.14
CA VAL A 33 6.07 11.35 -15.91
C VAL A 33 5.02 11.47 -14.79
N VAL A 34 3.83 11.97 -15.10
CA VAL A 34 2.73 12.05 -14.13
C VAL A 34 2.34 10.66 -13.63
N ALA A 35 2.20 9.67 -14.52
CA ALA A 35 1.88 8.30 -14.14
C ALA A 35 2.95 7.68 -13.23
N LEU A 36 4.24 7.94 -13.50
CA LEU A 36 5.35 7.48 -12.67
C LEU A 36 5.35 8.13 -11.29
N VAL A 37 5.09 9.45 -11.21
CA VAL A 37 5.02 10.17 -9.93
C VAL A 37 3.85 9.67 -9.08
N VAL A 38 2.65 9.57 -9.66
CA VAL A 38 1.46 9.06 -8.96
C VAL A 38 1.65 7.60 -8.55
N GLY A 39 2.16 6.76 -9.47
CA GLY A 39 2.44 5.35 -9.19
C GLY A 39 3.45 5.16 -8.07
N GLY A 40 4.54 5.95 -8.09
CA GLY A 40 5.56 5.95 -7.04
C GLY A 40 5.00 6.38 -5.69
N LEU A 41 4.17 7.43 -5.65
CA LEU A 41 3.53 7.90 -4.43
C LEU A 41 2.57 6.86 -3.85
N VAL A 42 1.68 6.30 -4.68
CA VAL A 42 0.72 5.26 -4.26
C VAL A 42 1.47 4.03 -3.72
N PHE A 43 2.55 3.62 -4.36
CA PHE A 43 3.36 2.50 -3.89
C PHE A 43 4.03 2.80 -2.54
N SER A 44 4.61 4.00 -2.38
CA SER A 44 5.23 4.44 -1.13
C SER A 44 4.23 4.49 0.02
N SER A 45 3.06 5.10 -0.19
CA SER A 45 1.99 5.16 0.81
C SER A 45 1.51 3.77 1.20
N ARG A 46 1.28 2.87 0.23
CA ARG A 46 0.89 1.48 0.51
C ARG A 46 1.92 0.77 1.38
N ASN A 47 3.21 0.91 1.06
CA ASN A 47 4.28 0.27 1.83
C ASN A 47 4.33 0.79 3.29
N SER A 48 4.14 2.09 3.48
CA SER A 48 4.06 2.69 4.82
C SER A 48 2.82 2.20 5.59
N THR A 49 1.66 2.12 4.94
CA THR A 49 0.42 1.58 5.55
C THR A 49 0.58 0.11 5.94
N TYR A 50 1.22 -0.71 5.10
CA TYR A 50 1.46 -2.12 5.42
C TYR A 50 2.40 -2.30 6.61
N ALA A 51 3.45 -1.47 6.71
CA ALA A 51 4.33 -1.48 7.87
C ALA A 51 3.59 -1.09 9.16
N ALA A 52 2.74 -0.06 9.10
CA ALA A 52 1.91 0.35 10.22
C ALA A 52 0.90 -0.73 10.63
N ASN A 53 0.25 -1.38 9.66
CA ASN A 53 -0.67 -2.48 9.94
C ASN A 53 0.04 -3.68 10.57
N ALA A 54 1.23 -4.05 10.08
CA ALA A 54 2.02 -5.10 10.70
C ALA A 54 2.38 -4.75 12.15
N GLN A 55 2.74 -3.50 12.43
CA GLN A 55 3.01 -3.05 13.79
C GLN A 55 1.76 -3.12 14.69
N LEU A 56 0.58 -2.72 14.18
CA LEU A 56 -0.69 -2.86 14.91
C LEU A 56 -1.03 -4.32 15.22
N VAL A 57 -0.84 -5.21 14.23
CA VAL A 57 -1.05 -6.65 14.39
C VAL A 57 -0.10 -7.23 15.44
N TYR A 58 1.15 -6.77 15.47
CA TYR A 58 2.11 -7.17 16.50
C TYR A 58 1.64 -6.75 17.89
N MET A 59 1.25 -5.49 18.07
CA MET A 59 0.75 -4.99 19.36
C MET A 59 -0.49 -5.76 19.84
N ALA A 60 -1.42 -6.05 18.92
CA ALA A 60 -2.59 -6.86 19.24
C ALA A 60 -2.20 -8.30 19.65
N ALA A 61 -1.24 -8.90 18.96
CA ALA A 61 -0.73 -10.23 19.31
C ALA A 61 -0.07 -10.24 20.69
N THR A 62 0.76 -9.24 21.01
CA THR A 62 1.36 -9.10 22.34
C THR A 62 0.29 -8.91 23.42
N ALA A 63 -0.72 -8.05 23.19
CA ALA A 63 -1.80 -7.86 24.15
C ALA A 63 -2.57 -9.15 24.42
N LYS A 64 -2.87 -9.92 23.36
CA LYS A 64 -3.58 -11.20 23.48
C LYS A 64 -2.74 -12.28 24.18
N ALA A 65 -1.44 -12.32 23.91
CA ALA A 65 -0.51 -13.23 24.57
C ALA A 65 -0.48 -12.98 26.09
N ILE A 66 -0.42 -11.71 26.51
CA ILE A 66 -0.50 -11.31 27.92
C ILE A 66 -1.84 -11.71 28.54
N GLU A 67 -2.96 -11.54 27.83
CA GLU A 67 -4.27 -11.98 28.32
C GLU A 67 -4.32 -13.50 28.54
N PHE A 68 -3.78 -14.29 27.62
CA PHE A 68 -3.75 -15.74 27.75
C PHE A 68 -2.82 -16.23 28.85
N GLU A 69 -1.67 -15.57 29.04
CA GLU A 69 -0.76 -15.83 30.15
C GLU A 69 -1.42 -15.49 31.49
N ALA A 70 -2.07 -14.32 31.60
CA ALA A 70 -2.78 -13.90 32.81
C ALA A 70 -3.96 -14.83 33.14
N ALA A 71 -4.59 -15.43 32.14
CA ALA A 71 -5.63 -16.44 32.32
C ALA A 71 -5.10 -17.83 32.70
N GLY A 72 -3.78 -18.05 32.70
CA GLY A 72 -3.13 -19.32 33.05
C GLY A 72 -3.19 -20.39 31.95
N HIS A 73 -3.62 -20.02 30.74
CA HIS A 73 -3.79 -20.92 29.60
C HIS A 73 -3.16 -20.33 28.35
N TYR A 74 -1.84 -20.09 28.43
CA TYR A 74 -1.10 -19.53 27.32
C TYR A 74 -1.17 -20.41 26.07
N HIS A 75 -1.46 -19.76 24.96
CA HIS A 75 -1.31 -20.28 23.61
C HIS A 75 -0.99 -19.11 22.68
N VAL A 76 -0.27 -19.40 21.60
CA VAL A 76 0.07 -18.37 20.62
C VAL A 76 -1.20 -17.82 19.98
N PRO A 77 -1.44 -16.49 20.01
CA PRO A 77 -2.61 -15.87 19.39
C PRO A 77 -2.72 -16.20 17.91
N VAL A 78 -3.92 -16.57 17.47
CA VAL A 78 -4.21 -16.85 16.06
C VAL A 78 -4.93 -15.68 15.41
N GLN A 79 -5.00 -15.68 14.07
CA GLN A 79 -5.63 -14.60 13.31
C GLN A 79 -7.03 -14.24 13.81
N ALA A 80 -7.86 -15.24 14.19
CA ALA A 80 -9.21 -15.00 14.69
C ALA A 80 -9.22 -14.13 15.97
N ASP A 81 -8.24 -14.30 16.85
CA ASP A 81 -8.12 -13.53 18.11
C ASP A 81 -7.75 -12.07 17.83
N LEU A 82 -6.97 -11.84 16.77
CA LEU A 82 -6.44 -10.52 16.40
C LEU A 82 -7.42 -9.71 15.56
N VAL A 83 -8.19 -10.37 14.71
CA VAL A 83 -9.18 -9.72 13.86
C VAL A 83 -10.25 -9.03 14.71
N ALA A 84 -10.67 -9.64 15.82
CA ALA A 84 -11.60 -9.02 16.78
C ALA A 84 -11.05 -7.74 17.42
N LEU A 85 -9.72 -7.63 17.60
CA LEU A 85 -9.07 -6.49 18.25
C LEU A 85 -8.76 -5.33 17.27
N ILE A 86 -8.47 -5.66 16.01
CA ILE A 86 -7.99 -4.69 15.00
C ILE A 86 -9.14 -4.25 14.07
N GLY A 87 -10.15 -5.11 13.90
CA GLY A 87 -11.29 -4.91 13.00
C GLY A 87 -11.14 -5.64 11.66
N ASP A 88 -12.25 -6.18 11.18
CA ASP A 88 -12.33 -6.94 9.92
C ASP A 88 -11.90 -6.11 8.70
N ASP A 89 -12.28 -4.84 8.65
CA ASP A 89 -12.04 -3.95 7.50
C ASP A 89 -10.53 -3.72 7.25
N VAL A 90 -9.74 -3.64 8.32
CA VAL A 90 -8.28 -3.39 8.24
C VAL A 90 -7.55 -4.62 7.70
N ASN A 91 -8.00 -5.81 8.10
CA ASN A 91 -7.36 -7.09 7.81
C ASN A 91 -8.06 -7.89 6.70
N GLN A 92 -9.05 -7.31 6.02
CA GLN A 92 -9.70 -7.97 4.89
C GLN A 92 -8.64 -8.38 3.84
N GLY A 93 -8.63 -9.67 3.50
CA GLY A 93 -7.66 -10.27 2.57
C GLY A 93 -6.23 -10.34 3.09
N ALA A 94 -6.01 -10.10 4.39
CA ALA A 94 -4.72 -10.32 5.05
C ALA A 94 -4.62 -11.74 5.61
N VAL A 95 -3.41 -12.29 5.57
CA VAL A 95 -3.01 -13.51 6.27
C VAL A 95 -2.02 -13.11 7.35
N ILE A 96 -2.33 -13.48 8.59
CA ILE A 96 -1.53 -13.14 9.77
C ILE A 96 -1.01 -14.43 10.39
N GLN A 97 0.30 -14.50 10.58
CA GLN A 97 0.94 -15.55 11.36
C GLN A 97 1.70 -14.89 12.53
N VAL A 98 1.44 -15.37 13.74
CA VAL A 98 2.14 -14.98 14.95
C VAL A 98 3.14 -16.07 15.29
N VAL A 99 4.35 -15.67 15.67
CA VAL A 99 5.40 -16.62 16.06
C VAL A 99 5.95 -16.19 17.43
N ASP A 100 5.88 -17.15 18.34
CA ASP A 100 6.61 -17.19 19.60
C ASP A 100 7.40 -18.51 19.58
N GLU A 101 8.72 -18.41 19.45
CA GLU A 101 9.63 -19.54 19.33
C GLU A 101 9.91 -20.20 20.69
N ASN A 102 9.81 -19.43 21.78
CA ASN A 102 10.13 -19.87 23.13
C ASN A 102 8.89 -20.31 23.93
N ASN A 103 7.71 -20.02 23.40
CA ASN A 103 6.41 -20.27 24.02
C ASN A 103 6.30 -19.64 25.42
N ASP A 104 6.84 -18.43 25.56
CA ASP A 104 7.00 -17.68 26.82
C ASP A 104 6.09 -16.44 26.91
N ALA A 105 5.08 -16.37 26.03
CA ALA A 105 4.16 -15.24 25.89
C ALA A 105 4.81 -13.94 25.37
N ILE A 106 6.08 -14.02 24.93
CA ILE A 106 6.76 -12.92 24.26
C ILE A 106 6.76 -13.21 22.75
N ILE A 107 6.02 -12.40 22.01
CA ILE A 107 5.97 -12.55 20.54
C ILE A 107 7.30 -12.11 19.92
N ASP A 108 8.04 -13.05 19.34
CA ASP A 108 9.29 -12.78 18.63
C ASP A 108 9.04 -11.97 17.36
N TYR A 109 8.09 -12.42 16.53
CA TYR A 109 7.72 -11.74 15.30
C TYR A 109 6.34 -12.14 14.78
N ILE A 110 5.83 -11.33 13.87
CA ILE A 110 4.68 -11.67 13.05
C ILE A 110 5.05 -11.70 11.57
N ILE A 111 4.25 -12.41 10.79
CA ILE A 111 4.24 -12.35 9.34
C ILE A 111 2.86 -11.85 8.92
N TYR A 112 2.84 -10.67 8.29
CA TYR A 112 1.65 -10.05 7.74
C TYR A 112 1.69 -10.09 6.22
N SER A 113 0.75 -10.78 5.58
CA SER A 113 0.68 -10.86 4.12
C SER A 113 -0.63 -10.29 3.61
N LYS A 114 -0.57 -9.29 2.72
CA LYS A 114 -1.77 -8.69 2.08
C LYS A 114 -1.45 -8.24 0.66
N SER A 115 -2.36 -8.50 -0.28
CA SER A 115 -2.23 -8.09 -1.69
C SER A 115 -0.91 -8.53 -2.36
N GLY A 116 -0.39 -9.72 -2.00
CA GLY A 116 0.87 -10.26 -2.54
C GLY A 116 2.14 -9.67 -1.93
N LEU A 117 2.03 -8.79 -0.93
CA LEU A 117 3.17 -8.29 -0.15
C LEU A 117 3.20 -9.00 1.20
N THR A 118 4.37 -9.52 1.57
CA THR A 118 4.61 -10.14 2.88
C THR A 118 5.58 -9.27 3.68
N THR A 119 5.18 -8.90 4.88
CA THR A 119 5.94 -8.10 5.83
C THR A 119 6.20 -8.93 7.08
N LYS A 120 7.46 -9.23 7.35
CA LYS A 120 7.89 -9.74 8.66
C LYS A 120 8.14 -8.55 9.58
N TYR A 121 7.49 -8.54 10.74
CA TYR A 121 7.66 -7.49 11.74
C TYR A 121 8.11 -8.10 13.07
N SER A 122 9.18 -7.54 13.63
CA SER A 122 9.66 -7.80 14.99
C SER A 122 10.12 -6.48 15.60
N PRO A 123 9.93 -6.26 16.91
CA PRO A 123 10.43 -5.07 17.59
C PRO A 123 11.94 -4.92 17.37
N GLY A 124 12.39 -3.70 17.04
CA GLY A 124 13.82 -3.41 16.85
C GLY A 124 14.45 -3.93 15.56
N LYS A 125 13.73 -4.69 14.72
CA LYS A 125 14.20 -5.14 13.40
C LYS A 125 13.08 -5.01 12.36
N THR A 126 12.78 -3.79 11.92
CA THR A 126 11.90 -3.57 10.77
C THR A 126 12.69 -3.81 9.49
N ALA A 127 12.75 -5.07 9.02
CA ALA A 127 13.34 -5.41 7.72
C ALA A 127 12.22 -5.74 6.73
N ALA A 128 11.82 -4.76 5.92
CA ALA A 128 10.91 -5.00 4.79
C ALA A 128 11.65 -5.83 3.72
N ALA A 129 11.45 -7.15 3.72
CA ALA A 129 12.00 -8.04 2.70
C ALA A 129 11.03 -8.11 1.51
N LYS A 130 11.48 -7.63 0.34
CA LYS A 130 10.76 -7.78 -0.93
C LYS A 130 10.85 -9.23 -1.38
N THR A 131 9.74 -9.96 -1.36
CA THR A 131 9.68 -11.32 -1.93
C THR A 131 9.75 -11.23 -3.46
N SER A 132 10.89 -11.59 -4.05
CA SER A 132 10.97 -11.88 -5.49
C SER A 132 10.48 -13.31 -5.70
N ARG A 133 9.52 -13.48 -6.61
CA ARG A 133 9.35 -14.76 -7.32
C ARG A 133 10.43 -14.90 -8.38
#